data_AF-A0A5B0R7Q5-F1
#
_entry.id   AF-A0A5B0R7Q5-F1
#
_cell.length_a   1.000
_cell.length_b   1.000
_cell.length_c   1.000
_cell.angle_alpha   90.00
_cell.angle_beta   90.00
_cell.angle_gamma   90.00
#
_symmetry.space_group_name_H-M   'P 1'
#
loop_
_entity.id
_entity.type
_entity.pdbx_description
1 polymer ?
#
loop_
_entity_poly.entity_id
_entity_poly.type
_entity_poly.pdbx_seq_one_letter_code
_entity_poly.pdbx_strand_id
1 'polypeptide(L)'
;MFQMNTVSRANAAVYVVIALAILCVHLSVAHPKHTSGGQQQCVESIIPGPRDNNQILCEVSKDVYYACEKSNCNSGGSPEEDPSVHPFSKMTWQQCALAPGTTRDRKVTGTLTYMVDHKYGIMGVRGTEDGVAGDHYYECSQSANTQRSWLFGLLVGFPNTRLAN
;
A
#
# COMPACT_ATOMS: atom_id res chain seq x y z
N MET A 1 68.18 -13.94 -15.39
CA MET A 1 67.76 -13.49 -14.04
C MET A 1 66.34 -12.95 -14.18
N PHE A 2 65.32 -13.77 -13.89
CA PHE A 2 63.92 -13.38 -14.04
C PHE A 2 63.41 -12.83 -12.70
N GLN A 3 63.33 -11.52 -12.56
CA GLN A 3 62.50 -10.90 -11.53
C GLN A 3 61.11 -10.68 -12.10
N MET A 4 60.24 -11.64 -11.80
CA MET A 4 58.81 -11.54 -12.03
C MET A 4 58.25 -10.64 -10.94
N ASN A 5 58.02 -9.37 -11.27
CA ASN A 5 57.43 -8.39 -10.35
C ASN A 5 56.00 -8.81 -10.00
N THR A 6 55.87 -9.48 -8.87
CA THR A 6 54.65 -9.79 -8.11
C THR A 6 54.04 -8.50 -7.55
N VAL A 7 53.71 -7.54 -8.42
CA VAL A 7 53.02 -6.30 -8.03
C VAL A 7 51.92 -5.99 -9.04
N SER A 8 50.91 -6.85 -9.17
CA SER A 8 49.64 -6.43 -9.81
C SER A 8 48.47 -7.39 -9.55
N ARG A 9 48.32 -7.93 -8.34
CA ARG A 9 47.08 -8.62 -7.92
C ARG A 9 46.44 -7.99 -6.70
N ALA A 10 47.25 -7.52 -5.74
CA ALA A 10 46.77 -6.78 -4.57
C ALA A 10 46.11 -5.45 -4.98
N ASN A 11 46.72 -4.68 -5.88
CA ASN A 11 46.14 -3.42 -6.35
C ASN A 11 44.84 -3.64 -7.14
N ALA A 12 44.75 -4.66 -7.99
CA ALA A 12 43.53 -4.99 -8.73
C ALA A 12 42.38 -5.38 -7.79
N ALA A 13 42.65 -6.18 -6.76
CA ALA A 13 41.66 -6.54 -5.75
C ALA A 13 41.17 -5.31 -4.96
N VAL A 14 42.07 -4.39 -4.61
CA VAL A 14 41.72 -3.12 -3.95
C VAL A 14 40.85 -2.25 -4.87
N TYR A 15 41.19 -2.11 -6.15
CA TYR A 15 40.36 -1.38 -7.12
C TYR A 15 38.99 -2.04 -7.35
N VAL A 16 38.91 -3.37 -7.33
CA VAL A 16 37.64 -4.11 -7.44
C VAL A 16 36.77 -3.90 -6.21
N VAL A 17 37.34 -3.93 -5.00
CA VAL A 17 36.61 -3.66 -3.75
C VAL A 17 36.15 -2.21 -3.68
N ILE A 18 36.98 -1.25 -4.12
CA ILE A 18 36.58 0.16 -4.21
C ILE A 18 35.48 0.36 -5.26
N ALA A 19 35.58 -0.29 -6.42
CA ALA A 19 34.53 -0.25 -7.45
C ALA A 19 33.22 -0.89 -6.96
N LEU A 20 33.28 -2.02 -6.25
CA LEU A 20 32.13 -2.65 -5.60
C LEU A 20 31.54 -1.76 -4.50
N ALA A 21 32.37 -1.10 -3.70
CA ALA A 21 31.90 -0.17 -2.67
C ALA A 21 31.22 1.07 -3.30
N ILE A 22 31.78 1.63 -4.38
CA ILE A 22 31.15 2.72 -5.14
C ILE A 22 29.85 2.25 -5.80
N LEU A 23 29.80 1.03 -6.35
CA LEU A 23 28.56 0.44 -6.88
C LEU A 23 27.51 0.23 -5.79
N CYS A 24 27.92 -0.25 -4.61
CA CYS A 24 27.04 -0.43 -3.46
C CYS A 24 26.53 0.90 -2.91
N VAL A 25 27.35 1.97 -2.92
CA VAL A 25 26.92 3.33 -2.61
C VAL A 25 25.94 3.84 -3.67
N HIS A 26 26.16 3.58 -4.97
CA HIS A 26 25.18 3.95 -6.00
C HIS A 26 23.87 3.11 -5.93
N LEU A 27 23.92 1.85 -5.49
CA LEU A 27 22.75 0.99 -5.26
C LEU A 27 21.98 1.35 -3.99
N SER A 28 22.66 1.83 -2.95
CA SER A 28 22.00 2.40 -1.75
C SER A 28 21.54 3.85 -1.95
N VAL A 29 22.06 4.52 -3.00
CA VAL A 29 21.59 5.80 -3.55
C VAL A 29 20.66 5.57 -4.75
N ALA A 30 20.10 4.36 -4.93
CA ALA A 30 18.76 4.22 -5.46
C ALA A 30 17.77 4.78 -4.43
N HIS A 31 17.89 6.09 -4.18
CA HIS A 31 16.78 6.89 -3.73
C HIS A 31 15.64 6.51 -4.66
N PRO A 32 14.47 6.09 -4.15
CA PRO A 32 13.29 6.21 -4.99
C PRO A 32 13.32 7.67 -5.46
N LYS A 33 13.39 7.87 -6.79
CA LYS A 33 13.18 9.19 -7.37
C LYS A 33 11.99 9.76 -6.61
N HIS A 34 12.20 10.86 -5.91
CA HIS A 34 11.15 11.72 -5.39
C HIS A 34 10.42 12.29 -6.61
N THR A 35 9.70 11.42 -7.31
CA THR A 35 8.67 11.80 -8.24
C THR A 35 7.55 12.21 -7.32
N SER A 36 7.37 13.52 -7.16
CA SER A 36 6.15 14.12 -6.64
C SER A 36 4.96 13.24 -7.05
N GLY A 37 4.32 12.67 -6.05
CA GLY A 37 3.41 11.56 -6.13
C GLY A 37 2.27 11.76 -7.09
N GLY A 38 2.25 11.03 -8.20
CA GLY A 38 1.07 10.94 -9.04
C GLY A 38 -0.10 10.39 -8.23
N GLN A 39 -1.24 11.04 -8.30
CA GLN A 39 -2.45 10.65 -7.61
C GLN A 39 -2.95 9.27 -8.07
N GLN A 40 -3.38 8.43 -7.14
CA GLN A 40 -3.85 7.07 -7.44
C GLN A 40 -5.15 6.74 -6.72
N GLN A 41 -6.04 6.01 -7.41
CA GLN A 41 -7.26 5.46 -6.83
C GLN A 41 -6.98 4.04 -6.35
N CYS A 42 -7.36 3.70 -5.13
CA CYS A 42 -7.23 2.33 -4.63
C CYS A 42 -8.37 1.49 -5.17
N VAL A 43 -8.10 0.67 -6.17
CA VAL A 43 -9.15 -0.12 -6.82
C VAL A 43 -9.40 -1.43 -6.06
N GLU A 44 -8.32 -2.01 -5.53
CA GLU A 44 -8.31 -3.37 -4.98
C GLU A 44 -8.37 -3.39 -3.45
N SER A 45 -7.54 -2.59 -2.78
CA SER A 45 -7.47 -2.60 -1.32
C SER A 45 -6.85 -1.34 -0.71
N ILE A 46 -7.16 -1.09 0.55
CA ILE A 46 -6.45 -0.16 1.43
C ILE A 46 -6.13 -0.89 2.72
N ILE A 47 -4.86 -1.05 3.05
CA ILE A 47 -4.39 -1.75 4.26
C ILE A 47 -3.38 -0.91 5.03
N PRO A 48 -3.19 -1.14 6.35
CA PRO A 48 -2.12 -0.48 7.10
C PRO A 48 -0.74 -0.77 6.48
N GLY A 49 0.11 0.25 6.45
CA GLY A 49 1.47 0.14 5.93
C GLY A 49 2.46 -0.48 6.90
N PRO A 50 3.61 -0.97 6.40
CA PRO A 50 4.61 -1.67 7.21
C PRO A 50 5.53 -0.73 8.00
N ARG A 51 5.63 0.56 7.63
CA ARG A 51 6.63 1.47 8.21
C ARG A 51 6.16 2.18 9.48
N ASP A 52 4.86 2.34 9.69
CA ASP A 52 4.25 2.92 10.89
C ASP A 52 2.71 2.76 10.86
N ASN A 53 2.04 3.07 11.98
CA ASN A 53 0.58 3.06 12.07
C ASN A 53 -0.10 4.23 11.33
N ASN A 54 0.68 5.15 10.75
CA ASN A 54 0.20 6.33 10.04
C ASN A 54 0.29 6.19 8.52
N GLN A 55 0.93 5.13 8.02
CA GLN A 55 1.04 4.81 6.61
C GLN A 55 -0.07 3.85 6.22
N ILE A 56 -0.55 3.99 4.99
CA ILE A 56 -1.44 3.03 4.35
C ILE A 56 -0.87 2.62 3.01
N LEU A 57 -1.13 1.37 2.63
CA LEU A 57 -0.89 0.85 1.29
C LEU A 57 -2.20 0.82 0.52
N CYS A 58 -2.15 1.35 -0.68
CA CYS A 58 -3.23 1.41 -1.64
C CYS A 58 -2.93 0.50 -2.80
N GLU A 59 -3.70 -0.56 -2.95
CA GLU A 59 -3.57 -1.45 -4.08
C GLU A 59 -4.38 -0.90 -5.25
N VAL A 60 -3.66 -0.46 -6.28
CA VAL A 60 -4.24 0.15 -7.49
C VAL A 60 -4.58 -0.90 -8.55
N SER A 61 -3.90 -2.04 -8.47
CA SER A 61 -4.13 -3.26 -9.25
C SER A 61 -3.43 -4.41 -8.53
N LYS A 62 -3.79 -5.65 -8.83
CA LYS A 62 -3.21 -6.85 -8.20
C LYS A 62 -1.69 -6.76 -8.03
N ASP A 63 -1.22 -6.88 -6.79
CA ASP A 63 0.19 -6.84 -6.38
C ASP A 63 0.92 -5.50 -6.67
N VAL A 64 0.21 -4.42 -7.02
CA VAL A 64 0.77 -3.09 -7.27
C VAL A 64 0.25 -2.11 -6.22
N TYR A 65 1.17 -1.61 -5.40
CA TYR A 65 0.84 -0.76 -4.26
C TYR A 65 1.40 0.65 -4.39
N TYR A 66 0.64 1.58 -3.83
CA TYR A 66 1.01 2.97 -3.61
C TYR A 66 0.99 3.24 -2.11
N ALA A 67 2.08 3.78 -1.55
CA ALA A 67 2.15 4.08 -0.13
C ALA A 67 1.97 5.58 0.08
N CYS A 68 1.17 5.93 1.08
CA CYS A 68 1.08 7.30 1.55
C CYS A 68 0.74 7.39 3.03
N GLU A 69 0.82 8.60 3.57
CA GLU A 69 0.28 8.89 4.88
C GLU A 69 -1.24 8.82 4.86
N LYS A 70 -1.81 8.33 5.95
CA LYS A 70 -3.24 8.19 6.19
C LYS A 70 -4.00 9.52 6.06
N SER A 71 -3.33 10.63 6.37
CA SER A 71 -3.81 12.01 6.21
C SER A 71 -4.00 12.42 4.75
N ASN A 72 -3.38 11.72 3.78
CA ASN A 72 -3.46 12.05 2.36
C ASN A 72 -4.52 11.21 1.62
N CYS A 73 -5.47 10.64 2.35
CA CYS A 73 -6.45 9.69 1.82
C CYS A 73 -7.86 10.23 2.00
N ASN A 74 -8.60 10.35 0.90
CA ASN A 74 -9.97 10.84 0.95
C ASN A 74 -11.02 9.72 0.95
N SER A 75 -12.30 10.06 1.17
CA SER A 75 -13.42 9.11 1.24
C SER A 75 -13.84 8.51 -0.10
N GLY A 76 -13.06 8.71 -1.16
CA GLY A 76 -13.26 8.06 -2.45
C GLY A 76 -14.26 8.72 -3.38
N GLY A 77 -14.43 10.03 -3.23
CA GLY A 77 -15.06 10.90 -4.22
C GLY A 77 -14.05 11.28 -5.31
N SER A 78 -13.92 12.57 -5.57
CA SER A 78 -13.02 13.06 -6.62
C SER A 78 -11.56 13.12 -6.15
N PRO A 79 -10.61 13.06 -7.09
CA PRO A 79 -9.21 13.24 -6.77
C PRO A 79 -8.91 14.58 -6.06
N GLU A 80 -9.64 15.65 -6.35
CA GLU A 80 -9.41 17.00 -5.84
C GLU A 80 -9.98 17.23 -4.42
N GLU A 81 -10.73 16.28 -3.86
CA GLU A 81 -11.31 16.42 -2.52
C GLU A 81 -10.24 16.46 -1.43
N ASP A 82 -10.30 17.49 -0.58
CA ASP A 82 -9.42 17.66 0.57
C ASP A 82 -9.64 16.52 1.59
N PRO A 83 -8.62 15.68 1.85
CA PRO A 83 -8.68 14.61 2.85
C PRO A 83 -8.99 15.10 4.27
N SER A 84 -8.73 16.37 4.59
CA SER A 84 -9.05 16.96 5.89
C SER A 84 -10.55 17.13 6.09
N VAL A 85 -11.28 17.40 5.00
CA VAL A 85 -12.74 17.56 4.98
C VAL A 85 -13.42 16.20 4.76
N HIS A 86 -12.83 15.36 3.91
CA HIS A 86 -13.35 14.08 3.49
C HIS A 86 -12.37 12.94 3.82
N PRO A 87 -12.03 12.68 5.09
CA PRO A 87 -11.03 11.67 5.43
C PRO A 87 -11.54 10.27 5.12
N PHE A 88 -10.66 9.40 4.61
CA PHE A 88 -11.02 8.01 4.30
C PHE A 88 -11.58 7.23 5.49
N SER A 89 -11.19 7.60 6.73
CA SER A 89 -11.67 6.94 7.95
C SER A 89 -13.17 7.14 8.19
N LYS A 90 -13.79 8.10 7.49
CA LYS A 90 -15.23 8.39 7.50
C LYS A 90 -15.97 7.84 6.28
N MET A 91 -15.28 7.08 5.43
CA MET A 91 -15.92 6.35 4.33
C MET A 91 -16.95 5.37 4.89
N THR A 92 -18.07 5.25 4.20
CA THR A 92 -19.20 4.41 4.63
C THR A 92 -19.38 3.23 3.68
N TRP A 93 -19.89 2.12 4.19
CA TRP A 93 -20.13 0.91 3.41
C TRP A 93 -21.53 0.39 3.68
N GLN A 94 -22.23 0.06 2.61
CA GLN A 94 -23.63 -0.38 2.61
C GLN A 94 -23.73 -1.88 2.39
N GLN A 95 -24.87 -2.45 2.79
CA GLN A 95 -25.17 -3.88 2.61
C GLN A 95 -24.05 -4.76 3.15
N CYS A 96 -23.70 -4.56 4.41
CA CYS A 96 -22.65 -5.27 5.10
C CYS A 96 -23.21 -6.34 6.04
N ALA A 97 -22.41 -7.38 6.30
CA ALA A 97 -22.71 -8.49 7.20
C ALA A 97 -21.52 -8.76 8.11
N LEU A 98 -21.73 -9.06 9.40
CA LEU A 98 -20.64 -9.42 10.33
C LEU A 98 -20.06 -10.81 10.06
N ALA A 99 -20.84 -11.70 9.45
CA ALA A 99 -20.43 -13.05 9.15
C ALA A 99 -20.79 -13.42 7.71
N PRO A 100 -19.96 -14.25 7.05
CA PRO A 100 -20.26 -14.73 5.72
C PRO A 100 -21.61 -15.45 5.68
N GLY A 101 -22.41 -15.16 4.67
CA GLY A 101 -23.71 -15.81 4.46
C GLY A 101 -24.86 -15.33 5.36
N THR A 102 -24.64 -14.32 6.21
CA THR A 102 -25.75 -13.68 6.94
C THR A 102 -26.40 -12.56 6.12
N THR A 103 -27.53 -12.07 6.60
CA THR A 103 -28.23 -10.91 6.01
C THR A 103 -27.30 -9.69 5.94
N ARG A 104 -27.38 -8.96 4.83
CA ARG A 104 -26.60 -7.74 4.55
C ARG A 104 -27.43 -6.49 4.76
N ASP A 105 -27.73 -6.18 6.01
CA ASP A 105 -28.56 -5.04 6.44
C ASP A 105 -27.77 -3.98 7.21
N ARG A 106 -26.46 -4.19 7.43
CA ARG A 106 -25.62 -3.29 8.20
C ARG A 106 -24.99 -2.19 7.35
N LYS A 107 -24.64 -1.11 8.03
CA LYS A 107 -23.89 0.02 7.49
C LYS A 107 -22.64 0.27 8.33
N VAL A 108 -21.48 0.14 7.70
CA VAL A 108 -20.21 0.51 8.33
C VAL A 108 -20.02 2.02 8.13
N THR A 109 -19.79 2.76 9.21
CA THR A 109 -19.67 4.23 9.20
C THR A 109 -18.26 4.74 9.41
N GLY A 110 -17.35 3.89 9.88
CA GLY A 110 -15.92 4.19 9.97
C GLY A 110 -15.08 3.11 9.31
N THR A 111 -14.04 3.52 8.58
CA THR A 111 -13.19 2.62 7.79
C THR A 111 -11.77 2.58 8.33
N LEU A 112 -11.25 1.39 8.54
CA LEU A 112 -9.84 1.16 8.87
C LEU A 112 -9.08 0.57 7.69
N THR A 113 -9.66 -0.43 7.03
CA THR A 113 -9.09 -1.10 5.85
C THR A 113 -10.23 -1.70 5.02
N TYR A 114 -10.00 -1.88 3.72
CA TYR A 114 -10.86 -2.73 2.90
C TYR A 114 -10.05 -3.53 1.88
N MET A 115 -10.63 -4.61 1.38
CA MET A 115 -10.14 -5.38 0.23
C MET A 115 -11.32 -5.82 -0.62
N VAL A 116 -11.11 -5.89 -1.93
CA VAL A 116 -12.10 -6.36 -2.90
C VAL A 116 -11.83 -7.82 -3.25
N ASP A 117 -12.87 -8.66 -3.19
CA ASP A 117 -12.86 -9.99 -3.77
C ASP A 117 -13.78 -10.01 -5.00
N HIS A 118 -13.19 -9.78 -6.17
CA HIS A 118 -13.91 -9.77 -7.44
C HIS A 118 -14.53 -11.11 -7.81
N LYS A 119 -14.02 -12.24 -7.27
CA LYS A 119 -14.57 -13.57 -7.59
C LYS A 119 -15.98 -13.72 -7.01
N TYR A 120 -16.21 -13.19 -5.82
CA TYR A 120 -17.51 -13.28 -5.14
C TYR A 120 -18.31 -11.97 -5.17
N GLY A 121 -17.74 -10.90 -5.73
CA GLY A 121 -18.41 -9.60 -5.79
C GLY A 121 -18.62 -8.98 -4.41
N ILE A 122 -17.67 -9.21 -3.50
CA ILE A 122 -17.74 -8.76 -2.10
C ILE A 122 -16.54 -7.88 -1.75
N MET A 123 -16.70 -7.10 -0.69
CA MET A 123 -15.64 -6.32 -0.08
C MET A 123 -15.50 -6.72 1.38
N GLY A 124 -14.28 -7.09 1.79
CA GLY A 124 -13.95 -7.25 3.20
C GLY A 124 -13.59 -5.89 3.77
N VAL A 125 -14.32 -5.41 4.78
CA VAL A 125 -14.13 -4.10 5.40
C VAL A 125 -13.89 -4.28 6.88
N ARG A 126 -12.80 -3.72 7.40
CA ARG A 126 -12.63 -3.55 8.85
C ARG A 126 -13.02 -2.14 9.23
N GLY A 127 -13.92 -1.99 10.18
CA GLY A 127 -14.56 -0.71 10.43
C GLY A 127 -15.42 -0.67 11.69
N THR A 128 -16.03 0.49 11.91
CA THR A 128 -16.98 0.72 13.01
C THR A 128 -18.39 0.88 12.47
N GLU A 129 -19.37 0.47 13.27
CA GLU A 129 -20.81 0.62 13.01
C GLU A 129 -21.43 1.45 14.15
N ASP A 130 -22.37 2.33 13.82
CA ASP A 130 -23.02 3.18 14.82
C ASP A 130 -23.79 2.32 15.83
N GLY A 131 -23.55 2.58 17.13
CA GLY A 131 -24.18 1.81 18.21
C GLY A 131 -23.55 0.44 18.50
N VAL A 132 -22.52 0.04 17.75
CA VAL A 132 -21.75 -1.19 17.99
C VAL A 132 -20.39 -0.84 18.58
N ALA A 133 -20.03 -1.50 19.69
CA ALA A 133 -18.76 -1.25 20.36
C ALA A 133 -17.59 -1.90 19.59
N GLY A 134 -16.51 -1.13 19.41
CA GLY A 134 -15.27 -1.58 18.77
C GLY A 134 -15.33 -1.64 17.24
N ASP A 135 -14.19 -1.97 16.63
CA ASP A 135 -14.12 -2.29 15.21
C ASP A 135 -14.34 -3.79 14.97
N HIS A 136 -14.99 -4.11 13.85
CA HIS A 136 -15.25 -5.48 13.43
C HIS A 136 -14.89 -5.66 11.96
N TYR A 137 -14.79 -6.92 11.55
CA TYR A 137 -14.74 -7.28 10.14
C TYR A 137 -16.16 -7.44 9.61
N TYR A 138 -16.40 -6.90 8.42
CA TYR A 138 -17.66 -6.95 7.71
C TYR A 138 -17.44 -7.41 6.27
N GLU A 139 -18.38 -8.20 5.76
CA GLU A 139 -18.50 -8.47 4.33
C GLU A 139 -19.58 -7.60 3.71
N CYS A 140 -19.17 -6.68 2.85
CA CYS A 140 -20.05 -5.74 2.16
C CYS A 140 -20.24 -6.12 0.69
N SER A 141 -21.39 -5.76 0.11
CA SER A 141 -21.65 -5.94 -1.32
C SER A 141 -20.77 -5.01 -2.16
N GLN A 142 -20.02 -5.53 -3.14
CA GLN A 142 -19.22 -4.67 -4.02
C GLN A 142 -20.11 -3.79 -4.92
N SER A 143 -21.25 -4.30 -5.39
CA SER A 143 -22.16 -3.55 -6.28
C SER A 143 -22.84 -2.38 -5.58
N ALA A 144 -23.04 -2.46 -4.27
CA ALA A 144 -23.57 -1.36 -3.47
C ALA A 144 -22.51 -0.33 -3.07
N ASN A 145 -21.23 -0.64 -3.27
CA ASN A 145 -20.10 0.17 -2.80
C ASN A 145 -19.09 0.36 -3.95
N THR A 146 -19.38 1.30 -4.84
CA THR A 146 -18.53 1.59 -6.01
C THR A 146 -17.45 2.64 -5.75
N GLN A 147 -17.61 3.45 -4.70
CA GLN A 147 -16.63 4.47 -4.27
C GLN A 147 -15.29 3.85 -3.84
N ARG A 148 -14.19 4.55 -4.11
CA ARG A 148 -12.81 4.10 -3.87
C ARG A 148 -11.91 5.28 -3.53
N SER A 149 -11.19 5.23 -2.42
CA SER A 149 -10.33 6.33 -1.95
C SER A 149 -9.24 6.71 -2.94
N TRP A 150 -8.95 8.01 -2.98
CA TRP A 150 -7.79 8.57 -3.67
C TRP A 150 -6.68 8.92 -2.69
N LEU A 151 -5.45 8.63 -3.10
CA LEU A 151 -4.25 8.80 -2.28
C LEU A 151 -3.18 9.62 -3.01
N PHE A 152 -2.45 10.40 -2.22
CA PHE A 152 -1.29 11.21 -2.64
C PHE A 152 -0.03 10.80 -1.86
N GLY A 153 1.02 10.38 -2.54
CA GLY A 153 2.15 9.66 -1.94
C GLY A 153 3.17 9.13 -2.96
N LEU A 154 3.82 8.00 -2.70
CA LEU A 154 4.86 7.45 -3.57
C LEU A 154 4.44 6.07 -4.07
N LEU A 155 4.62 5.81 -5.37
CA LEU A 155 4.54 4.46 -5.92
C LEU A 155 5.65 3.62 -5.29
N VAL A 156 5.26 2.57 -4.57
CA VAL A 156 6.17 1.57 -4.03
C VAL A 156 5.89 0.27 -4.77
N GLY A 157 6.70 -0.01 -5.78
CA GLY A 157 6.75 -1.35 -6.34
C GLY A 157 7.30 -2.28 -5.27
N PHE A 158 6.43 -3.09 -4.65
CA PHE A 158 6.91 -4.26 -3.95
C PHE A 158 7.33 -5.27 -5.02
N PRO A 159 8.62 -5.61 -5.14
CA PRO A 159 8.97 -6.77 -5.94
C PRO A 159 8.22 -7.93 -5.31
N ASN A 160 7.46 -8.65 -6.13
CA ASN A 160 6.74 -9.86 -5.75
C ASN A 160 7.77 -10.92 -5.34
N THR A 161 8.35 -10.79 -4.15
CA THR A 161 8.95 -11.91 -3.44
C THR A 161 7.76 -12.72 -3.01
N ARG A 162 7.36 -13.66 -3.88
CA ARG A 162 6.70 -14.88 -3.47
C ARG A 162 7.30 -15.26 -2.12
N LEU A 163 6.45 -15.26 -1.09
CA LEU A 163 6.65 -16.12 0.07
C LEU A 163 6.68 -17.54 -0.48
N ALA A 164 7.84 -17.96 -0.95
CA ALA A 164 8.13 -19.32 -1.36
C ALA A 164 8.70 -20.01 -0.11
N ASN A 165 7.82 -20.79 0.53
CA ASN A 165 8.03 -21.81 1.56
C ASN A 165 8.69 -21.41 2.88
#